data_AF-A0A640QIU5-F1
#
_entry.id   AF-A0A640QIU5-F1
#
_cell.length_a   1.000
_cell.length_b   1.000
_cell.length_c   1.000
_cell.angle_alpha   90.00
_cell.angle_beta   90.00
_cell.angle_gamma   90.00
#
_symmetry.space_group_name_H-M   'P 1'
#
loop_
_entity.id
_entity.type
_entity.pdbx_description
1 polymer ?
#
loop_
_entity_poly.entity_id
_entity_poly.type
_entity_poly.pdbx_seq_one_letter_code
_entity_poly.pdbx_strand_id
1 'polypeptide(L)' 'MSLMTVKEVAAYLGVQDVRVERLERESLLVSKDKDTDGNPLFDSSDVERYKQLAERLGGI' A
#
# COMPACT_ATOMS: atom_id res chain seq x y z
N MET A 1 -13.04 -5.50 -6.68
CA MET A 1 -11.78 -5.06 -6.05
C MET A 1 -12.14 -4.53 -4.68
N SER A 2 -11.27 -4.76 -3.68
CA SER A 2 -11.52 -4.40 -2.29
C SER A 2 -10.50 -3.37 -1.82
N LEU A 3 -10.92 -2.48 -0.92
CA LEU A 3 -10.02 -1.54 -0.28
C LEU A 3 -9.31 -2.22 0.90
N MET A 4 -8.03 -1.90 1.07
CA MET A 4 -7.17 -2.35 2.14
C MET A 4 -6.70 -1.15 2.96
N THR A 5 -6.72 -1.31 4.27
CA THR A 5 -6.12 -0.38 5.23
C THR A 5 -4.60 -0.43 5.18
N VAL A 6 -3.95 0.59 5.74
CA VAL A 6 -2.48 0.63 5.93
C VAL A 6 -1.95 -0.67 6.55
N LYS A 7 -2.64 -1.19 7.58
CA LYS A 7 -2.24 -2.42 8.30
C LYS A 7 -2.30 -3.66 7.41
N GLU A 8 -3.36 -3.79 6.63
CA GLU A 8 -3.53 -4.93 5.72
C GLU A 8 -2.49 -4.87 4.59
N VAL A 9 -2.20 -3.69 4.06
CA VAL A 9 -1.14 -3.49 3.06
C VAL A 9 0.23 -3.82 3.64
N ALA A 10 0.53 -3.34 4.84
CA ALA A 10 1.79 -3.60 5.53
C ALA A 10 2.00 -5.11 5.74
N ALA A 11 0.97 -5.82 6.21
CA ALA A 11 0.99 -7.27 6.36
C ALA A 11 1.18 -8.00 5.01
N TYR A 12 0.52 -7.56 3.94
CA TYR A 12 0.61 -8.17 2.63
C TYR A 12 1.99 -7.96 1.95
N LEU A 13 2.56 -6.78 2.11
CA LEU A 13 3.88 -6.40 1.58
C LEU A 13 5.04 -6.86 2.49
N GLY A 14 4.76 -7.28 3.73
CA GLY A 14 5.78 -7.68 4.69
C GLY A 14 6.63 -6.52 5.21
N VAL A 15 6.05 -5.32 5.30
CA VAL A 15 6.73 -4.09 5.74
C VAL A 15 6.02 -3.47 6.95
N GLN A 16 6.60 -2.43 7.53
CA GLN A 16 5.97 -1.66 8.61
C GLN A 16 4.94 -0.66 8.05
N ASP A 17 3.91 -0.36 8.84
CA ASP A 17 2.86 0.63 8.52
C ASP A 17 3.46 1.97 8.05
N VAL A 18 4.50 2.48 8.73
CA VAL A 18 5.19 3.72 8.37
C VAL A 18 5.82 3.70 6.97
N ARG A 19 6.19 2.51 6.47
CA ARG A 19 6.69 2.35 5.09
C ARG A 19 5.54 2.54 4.11
N VAL A 20 4.37 1.96 4.38
CA VAL A 20 3.18 2.13 3.54
C VAL A 20 2.73 3.60 3.49
N GLU A 21 2.72 4.28 4.63
CA GLU A 21 2.41 5.72 4.67
C GLU A 21 3.42 6.55 3.87
N ARG A 22 4.71 6.18 3.89
CA ARG A 22 5.72 6.83 3.06
C ARG A 22 5.48 6.57 1.57
N LEU A 23 5.14 5.34 1.18
CA LEU A 23 4.83 5.02 -0.22
C LEU A 23 3.68 5.88 -0.75
N GLU A 24 2.67 6.16 0.07
CA GLU A 24 1.58 7.06 -0.30
C GLU A 24 2.04 8.52 -0.41
N ARG A 25 2.79 9.02 0.58
CA ARG A 25 3.35 10.38 0.56
C ARG A 25 4.31 10.63 -0.61
N GLU A 26 5.08 9.62 -1.00
CA GLU A 26 6.00 9.65 -2.14
C GLU A 26 5.31 9.29 -3.47
N SER A 27 3.98 9.10 -3.46
CA SER A 27 3.17 8.73 -4.64
C SER A 27 3.59 7.42 -5.32
N LEU A 28 4.28 6.54 -4.59
CA LEU A 28 4.68 5.20 -5.03
C LEU A 28 3.53 4.19 -4.91
N LEU A 29 2.60 4.41 -3.98
CA LEU A 29 1.36 3.65 -3.84
C LEU A 29 0.20 4.61 -3.61
N VAL A 30 -0.70 4.73 -4.59
CA VAL A 30 -1.76 5.74 -4.57
C VAL A 30 -3.00 5.23 -3.82
N SER A 31 -3.40 5.93 -2.76
CA SER A 31 -4.66 5.64 -2.06
C SER A 31 -5.88 5.99 -2.94
N LYS A 32 -6.95 5.21 -2.86
CA LYS A 32 -8.21 5.46 -3.57
C LYS A 32 -9.24 6.18 -2.72
N ASP A 33 -9.14 6.03 -1.42
CA ASP A 33 -10.08 6.62 -0.47
C ASP A 33 -9.42 6.79 0.90
N LYS A 34 -10.19 7.24 1.89
CA LYS A 34 -9.79 7.30 3.30
C LYS A 34 -10.76 6.51 4.17
N ASP A 35 -10.25 5.94 5.26
CA ASP A 35 -11.09 5.32 6.28
C ASP A 35 -11.79 6.38 7.17
N THR A 36 -12.53 5.92 8.17
CA THR A 36 -13.26 6.77 9.13
C THR A 36 -12.36 7.71 9.93
N ASP A 37 -11.08 7.35 10.07
CA ASP A 37 -10.08 8.09 10.82
C ASP A 37 -9.20 8.98 9.91
N GLY A 38 -9.48 8.97 8.60
CA GLY A 38 -8.78 9.76 7.58
C GLY A 38 -7.51 9.11 7.03
N ASN A 39 -7.21 7.87 7.42
CA ASN A 39 -6.06 7.12 6.92
C ASN A 39 -6.30 6.62 5.49
N PRO A 40 -5.26 6.52 4.66
CA PRO A 40 -5.42 6.09 3.28
C PRO A 40 -5.90 4.63 3.18
N LEU A 41 -6.81 4.41 2.23
CA LEU A 41 -7.27 3.11 1.78
C LEU A 41 -6.73 2.83 0.37
N PHE A 42 -6.24 1.62 0.15
CA PHE A 42 -5.56 1.23 -1.08
C PHE A 42 -6.35 0.15 -1.81
N ASP A 43 -6.39 0.21 -3.15
CA ASP A 43 -6.99 -0.86 -3.94
C ASP A 43 -6.09 -2.10 -3.87
N SER A 44 -6.68 -3.26 -3.52
CA SER A 44 -5.95 -4.52 -3.41
C SER A 44 -5.16 -4.88 -4.68
N SER A 45 -5.68 -4.53 -5.85
CA SER A 45 -5.04 -4.84 -7.15
C SER A 45 -3.85 -3.91 -7.42
N ASP A 46 -3.92 -2.65 -6.98
CA ASP A 46 -2.79 -1.72 -7.10
C ASP A 46 -1.67 -2.10 -6.12
N VAL A 47 -2.01 -2.59 -4.92
CA VAL A 47 -1.05 -3.14 -3.95
C VAL A 47 -0.34 -4.39 -4.51
N GLU A 48 -1.08 -5.31 -5.13
CA GLU A 48 -0.50 -6.50 -5.78
C GLU A 48 0.45 -6.12 -6.93
N ARG A 49 0.03 -5.19 -7.80
CA ARG A 49 0.88 -4.68 -8.89
C ARG A 49 2.15 -4.03 -8.37
N TYR A 50 2.04 -3.25 -7.30
CA TYR A 50 3.19 -2.64 -6.64
C TYR A 50 4.16 -3.71 -6.13
N LYS A 51 3.67 -4.76 -5.46
CA LYS A 51 4.49 -5.88 -4.98
C LYS A 51 5.27 -6.55 -6.12
N GLN A 52 4.58 -6.89 -7.20
CA GLN A 52 5.21 -7.51 -8.37
C GLN A 52 6.28 -6.61 -9.00
N LEU A 53 6.06 -5.29 -9.02
CA LEU A 53 7.05 -4.35 -9.52
C LEU A 53 8.27 -4.27 -8.58
N ALA A 54 8.05 -4.15 -7.27
CA ALA A 54 9.11 -4.08 -6.28
C ALA A 54 10.00 -5.35 -6.32
N GLU A 55 9.40 -6.53 -6.39
CA GLU A 55 10.13 -7.81 -6.52
C GLU A 55 11.01 -7.85 -7.77
N ARG A 56 10.54 -7.29 -8.90
CA ARG A 56 11.35 -7.18 -10.14
C ARG A 56 12.51 -6.20 -10.02
N LEU A 57 12.42 -5.23 -9.13
CA LEU A 57 13.46 -4.20 -8.90
C LEU A 57 14.44 -4.58 -7.77
N GLY A 58 14.33 -5.78 -7.21
CA GLY A 58 15.22 -6.28 -6.17
C GLY A 58 14.61 -6.39 -4.77
N GLY A 59 13.29 -6.24 -4.63
CA GLY A 59 12.56 -6.36 -3.38
C GLY A 59 12.11 -5.03 -2.78
N ILE A 60 11.56 -5.10 -1.56
CA ILE A 60 10.96 -3.98 -0.80
C ILE A 60 11.71 -3.69 0.51
#